data_AF-A0A2K6EK50-F1
#
_entry.id   AF-A0A2K6EK50-F1
#
_cell.length_a   1.000
_cell.length_b   1.000
_cell.length_c   1.000
_cell.angle_alpha   90.00
_cell.angle_beta   90.00
_cell.angle_gamma   90.00
#
_symmetry.space_group_name_H-M   'P 1'
#
loop_
_entity.id
_entity.type
_entity.pdbx_description
1 polymer ?
#
loop_
_entity_poly.entity_id
_entity_poly.type
_entity_poly.pdbx_seq_one_letter_code
_entity_poly.pdbx_strand_id
1 'polypeptide(L)'
;MAAPRTPPARLSGVMVPAPIQDLEALRALTALFKEQRNRNLDTIGVAVDLILLFRELRVEQESLLTAFRCGLQFLGNIASRNEDSQSIVWLHAFPELFVAYSSMILFTSLNPERMKELEENLNIAIDVIDAHQKHPESEWPFLIITDHFLKNPELVEAMYAKLSHQERVTLLDIIIAKIVGDEPLTKDDIPVFLCHAELMASAFVDQCKIVLKLTSDQHTDDEEVLATIRLLDVLCEMTANTELLGYLQVFPGLLERVIDVLRLIHVAGQDTTNIFSTSGCMRAEGDVSNMAEGFKSHLIRLLGNLCYKNKDNQDKVNELDGIPLILDSCNIDDSNPFLTQWVVYAIRNLTEDNSENQDFIAKMEDQGLADASLLKKIGFEVEKRGEKLILKSTSDTPQP
;
A
#
# COMPACT_ATOMS: atom_id res chain seq x y z
N MET A 1 0.98 -41.23 55.18
CA MET A 1 1.08 -42.35 54.20
C MET A 1 0.61 -41.84 52.85
N ALA A 2 1.53 -41.61 51.92
CA ALA A 2 1.20 -41.33 50.52
C ALA A 2 2.16 -42.16 49.66
N ALA A 3 1.58 -43.02 48.82
CA ALA A 3 2.26 -43.84 47.82
C ALA A 3 2.37 -43.06 46.48
N PRO A 4 2.87 -43.65 45.37
CA PRO A 4 4.21 -43.42 44.85
C PRO A 4 4.25 -42.55 43.59
N ARG A 5 5.47 -42.07 43.27
CA ARG A 5 5.82 -41.31 42.06
C ARG A 5 5.63 -42.14 40.78
N THR A 6 5.07 -41.52 39.73
CA THR A 6 5.27 -41.90 38.33
C THR A 6 6.44 -41.11 37.73
N PRO A 7 7.30 -41.72 36.90
CA PRO A 7 8.45 -41.03 36.29
C PRO A 7 8.08 -40.45 34.92
N PRO A 8 8.69 -39.33 34.47
CA PRO A 8 8.73 -39.02 33.06
C PRO A 8 9.89 -39.77 32.40
N ALA A 9 9.53 -40.52 31.36
CA ALA A 9 10.44 -41.19 30.45
C ALA A 9 11.35 -40.18 29.73
N ARG A 10 12.60 -40.58 29.53
CA ARG A 10 13.47 -40.00 28.50
C ARG A 10 12.95 -40.41 27.12
N LEU A 11 13.04 -39.52 26.13
CA LEU A 11 13.60 -39.79 24.80
C LEU A 11 13.58 -38.52 23.93
N SER A 12 14.73 -37.84 23.82
CA SER A 12 15.34 -37.37 22.55
C SER A 12 16.57 -36.53 22.92
N GLY A 13 17.75 -37.02 22.57
CA GLY A 13 19.05 -36.50 23.00
C GLY A 13 19.46 -35.19 22.34
N VAL A 14 18.77 -34.09 22.67
CA VAL A 14 19.30 -32.74 22.55
C VAL A 14 19.53 -32.23 23.97
N MET A 15 20.80 -31.97 24.30
CA MET A 15 21.12 -31.19 25.50
C MET A 15 20.46 -29.82 25.33
N VAL A 16 19.39 -29.55 26.07
CA VAL A 16 18.94 -28.18 26.30
C VAL A 16 20.09 -27.51 27.07
N PRO A 17 20.75 -26.46 26.54
CA PRO A 17 21.76 -25.74 27.31
C PRO A 17 21.08 -25.17 28.55
N ALA A 18 21.74 -25.29 29.70
CA ALA A 18 21.27 -24.62 30.91
C ALA A 18 21.06 -23.12 30.61
N PRO A 19 20.02 -22.48 31.15
CA PRO A 19 19.87 -21.03 31.02
C PRO A 19 21.16 -20.38 31.47
N ILE A 20 21.69 -19.45 30.68
CA ILE A 20 22.92 -18.71 30.99
C ILE A 20 22.62 -17.85 32.22
N GLN A 21 22.80 -18.43 33.40
CA GLN A 21 22.64 -17.75 34.69
C GLN A 21 23.87 -16.91 35.05
N ASP A 22 24.91 -16.93 34.21
CA ASP A 22 26.19 -16.31 34.50
C ASP A 22 26.30 -14.94 33.82
N LEU A 23 26.03 -13.89 34.60
CA LEU A 23 26.13 -12.49 34.18
C LEU A 23 27.54 -12.15 33.68
N GLU A 24 28.57 -12.85 34.14
CA GLU A 24 29.95 -12.67 33.67
C GLU A 24 30.17 -13.27 32.28
N ALA A 25 29.64 -14.46 32.01
CA ALA A 25 29.70 -15.06 30.67
C ALA A 25 28.98 -14.18 29.63
N LEU A 26 27.85 -13.59 30.03
CA LEU A 26 27.08 -12.71 29.16
C LEU A 26 27.77 -11.34 28.97
N ARG A 27 28.44 -10.81 29.99
CA ARG A 27 29.34 -9.65 29.85
C ARG A 27 30.54 -9.95 28.95
N ALA A 28 31.12 -11.14 29.04
CA ALA A 28 32.22 -11.57 28.19
C ALA A 28 31.79 -11.70 26.72
N LEU A 29 30.61 -12.28 26.47
CA LEU A 29 30.00 -12.33 25.13
C LEU A 29 29.71 -10.93 24.58
N THR A 30 29.14 -10.05 25.41
CA THR A 30 28.89 -8.65 25.03
C THR A 30 30.19 -7.90 24.76
N ALA A 31 31.26 -8.16 25.52
CA ALA A 31 32.58 -7.58 25.31
C ALA A 31 33.23 -8.09 24.01
N LEU A 32 33.09 -9.39 23.73
CA LEU A 32 33.58 -10.02 22.51
C LEU A 32 32.96 -9.37 21.26
N PHE A 33 31.65 -9.09 21.28
CA PHE A 33 30.97 -8.39 20.19
C PHE A 33 31.27 -6.88 20.12
N LYS A 34 31.73 -6.26 21.21
CA LYS A 34 32.12 -4.83 21.23
C LYS A 34 33.54 -4.60 20.72
N GLU A 35 34.43 -5.58 20.83
CA GLU A 35 35.79 -5.46 20.29
C GLU A 35 35.80 -5.69 18.76
N GLN A 36 35.69 -4.60 17.98
CA GLN A 36 35.83 -4.58 16.51
C GLN A 36 37.16 -5.13 15.95
N ARG A 37 38.08 -5.56 16.82
CA ARG A 37 39.45 -5.95 16.47
C ARG A 37 39.59 -7.41 16.02
N ASN A 38 38.58 -8.25 16.26
CA ASN A 38 38.57 -9.65 15.87
C ASN A 38 37.94 -9.83 14.48
N ARG A 39 38.68 -9.47 13.43
CA ARG A 39 38.33 -9.78 12.02
C ARG A 39 38.72 -11.22 11.61
N ASN A 40 38.82 -12.13 12.56
CA ASN A 40 39.12 -13.52 12.24
C ASN A 40 37.84 -14.15 11.66
N LEU A 41 37.92 -14.66 10.42
CA LEU A 41 36.78 -15.21 9.67
C LEU A 41 36.05 -16.32 10.44
N ASP A 42 36.78 -17.11 11.24
CA ASP A 42 36.22 -18.12 12.14
C ASP A 42 35.29 -17.53 13.24
N THR A 43 35.44 -16.24 13.56
CA THR A 43 34.63 -15.54 14.57
C THR A 43 33.23 -15.22 14.05
N ILE A 44 33.05 -15.10 12.72
CA ILE A 44 31.74 -14.81 12.12
C ILE A 44 30.82 -16.02 12.28
N GLY A 45 31.29 -17.23 11.94
CA GLY A 45 30.51 -18.46 12.11
C GLY A 45 30.10 -18.69 13.56
N VAL A 46 31.05 -18.56 14.50
CA VAL A 46 30.77 -18.68 15.94
C VAL A 46 29.77 -17.61 16.41
N ALA A 47 29.86 -16.39 15.89
CA ALA A 47 28.91 -15.33 16.21
C ALA A 47 27.49 -15.69 15.74
N VAL A 48 27.34 -16.18 14.51
CA VAL A 48 26.04 -16.62 13.97
C VAL A 48 25.47 -17.77 14.81
N ASP A 49 26.26 -18.80 15.12
CA ASP A 49 25.83 -19.94 15.93
C ASP A 49 25.33 -19.49 17.31
N LEU A 50 26.03 -18.56 17.95
CA LEU A 50 25.63 -17.98 19.24
C LEU A 50 24.32 -17.20 19.14
N ILE A 51 24.12 -16.45 18.06
CA ILE A 51 22.90 -15.66 17.84
C ILE A 51 21.69 -16.59 17.61
N LEU A 52 21.86 -17.65 16.82
CA LEU A 52 20.83 -18.67 16.62
C LEU A 52 20.47 -19.36 17.94
N LEU A 53 21.47 -19.69 18.76
CA LEU A 53 21.25 -20.25 20.09
C LEU A 53 20.46 -19.28 20.99
N PHE A 54 20.81 -18.00 21.03
CA PHE A 54 20.09 -17.00 21.82
C PHE A 54 18.63 -16.84 21.35
N ARG A 55 18.36 -16.99 20.05
CA ARG A 55 17.00 -16.97 19.49
C ARG A 55 16.19 -18.18 19.96
N GLU A 56 16.75 -19.39 19.88
CA GLU A 56 16.05 -20.62 20.26
C GLU A 56 15.68 -20.67 21.75
N LEU A 57 16.53 -20.09 22.59
CA LEU A 57 16.30 -20.09 24.03
C LEU A 57 15.05 -19.29 24.44
N ARG A 58 14.42 -18.49 23.55
CA ARG A 58 13.14 -17.74 23.76
C ARG A 58 13.02 -17.14 25.17
N VAL A 59 13.95 -16.28 25.60
CA VAL A 59 14.05 -15.93 27.03
C VAL A 59 13.53 -14.54 27.39
N GLU A 60 12.70 -14.49 28.43
CA GLU A 60 12.24 -13.30 29.18
C GLU A 60 13.36 -12.53 29.90
N GLN A 61 14.65 -12.90 29.72
CA GLN A 61 15.80 -12.25 30.35
C GLN A 61 16.38 -11.15 29.46
N GLU A 62 16.24 -9.90 29.92
CA GLU A 62 16.76 -8.67 29.30
C GLU A 62 18.25 -8.76 28.89
N SER A 63 19.05 -9.51 29.65
CA SER A 63 20.47 -9.73 29.39
C SER A 63 20.71 -10.51 28.09
N LEU A 64 19.97 -11.59 27.84
CA LEU A 64 20.12 -12.41 26.64
C LEU A 64 19.65 -11.68 25.39
N LEU A 65 18.57 -10.90 25.51
CA LEU A 65 18.13 -10.01 24.43
C LEU A 65 19.19 -8.96 24.09
N THR A 66 19.88 -8.42 25.11
CA THR A 66 20.98 -7.49 24.89
C THR A 66 22.16 -8.14 24.17
N ALA A 67 22.56 -9.35 24.56
CA ALA A 67 23.62 -10.10 23.89
C ALA A 67 23.25 -10.43 22.44
N PHE A 68 22.01 -10.84 22.18
CA PHE A 68 21.46 -11.07 20.85
C PHE A 68 21.56 -9.80 19.96
N ARG A 69 21.07 -8.66 20.46
CA ARG A 69 21.16 -7.36 19.75
C ARG A 69 22.61 -6.95 19.48
N CYS A 70 23.51 -7.15 20.45
CA CYS A 70 24.94 -6.86 20.26
C CYS A 70 25.57 -7.77 19.20
N GLY A 71 25.21 -9.05 19.16
CA GLY A 71 25.66 -10.00 18.13
C GLY A 71 25.20 -9.59 16.73
N LEU A 72 23.92 -9.21 16.58
CA LEU A 72 23.40 -8.71 15.31
C LEU A 72 24.11 -7.43 14.85
N GLN A 73 24.34 -6.47 15.76
CA GLN A 73 25.07 -5.24 15.47
C GLN A 73 26.53 -5.52 15.07
N PHE A 74 27.18 -6.47 15.73
CA PHE A 74 28.53 -6.90 15.40
C PHE A 74 28.60 -7.46 13.97
N LEU A 75 27.68 -8.37 13.61
CA LEU A 75 27.62 -8.95 12.28
C LEU A 75 27.36 -7.89 11.20
N GLY A 76 26.39 -7.00 11.41
CA GLY A 76 26.09 -5.93 10.44
C GLY A 76 27.25 -4.95 10.27
N ASN A 77 27.98 -4.63 11.34
CA ASN A 77 29.17 -3.79 11.26
C ASN A 77 30.34 -4.47 10.55
N ILE A 78 30.52 -5.78 10.75
CA ILE A 78 31.58 -6.56 10.09
C ILE A 78 31.27 -6.74 8.60
N ALA A 79 30.02 -6.99 8.24
CA ALA A 79 29.57 -7.10 6.86
C ALA A 79 29.63 -5.75 6.13
N SER A 80 29.47 -4.63 6.85
CA SER A 80 29.45 -3.30 6.23
C SER A 80 30.73 -3.02 5.44
N ARG A 81 30.56 -2.82 4.11
CA ARG A 81 31.64 -2.48 3.15
C ARG A 81 32.76 -3.51 3.06
N ASN A 82 32.49 -4.80 3.33
CA ASN A 82 33.46 -5.88 3.22
C ASN A 82 32.83 -7.12 2.57
N GLU A 83 33.10 -7.33 1.28
CA GLU A 83 32.51 -8.41 0.47
C GLU A 83 32.85 -9.82 0.98
N ASP A 84 34.08 -10.05 1.46
CA ASP A 84 34.49 -11.33 2.04
C ASP A 84 33.67 -11.63 3.31
N SER A 85 33.49 -10.62 4.16
CA SER A 85 32.71 -10.74 5.38
C SER A 85 31.22 -10.92 5.10
N GLN A 86 30.66 -10.17 4.13
CA GLN A 86 29.28 -10.36 3.68
C GLN A 86 29.05 -11.79 3.17
N SER A 87 30.01 -12.35 2.45
CA SER A 87 29.93 -13.71 1.91
C SER A 87 29.91 -14.78 2.99
N ILE A 88 30.75 -14.62 4.01
CA ILE A 88 30.79 -15.55 5.14
C ILE A 88 29.54 -15.37 6.02
N VAL A 89 29.12 -14.14 6.27
CA VAL A 89 27.86 -13.86 6.99
C VAL A 89 26.70 -14.52 6.25
N TRP A 90 26.57 -14.31 4.94
CA TRP A 90 25.50 -14.94 4.14
C TRP A 90 25.53 -16.46 4.23
N LEU A 91 26.70 -17.07 4.04
CA LEU A 91 26.87 -18.53 4.09
C LEU A 91 26.41 -19.15 5.42
N HIS A 92 26.65 -18.48 6.54
CA HIS A 92 26.29 -18.99 7.86
C HIS A 92 24.89 -18.54 8.32
N ALA A 93 24.42 -17.38 7.88
CA ALA A 93 23.19 -16.76 8.35
C ALA A 93 21.96 -17.09 7.48
N PHE A 94 22.15 -17.39 6.19
CA PHE A 94 21.05 -17.66 5.27
C PHE A 94 20.62 -19.14 5.30
N PRO A 95 19.31 -19.45 5.36
CA PRO A 95 18.18 -18.55 5.58
C PRO A 95 17.86 -18.30 7.07
N GLU A 96 18.42 -19.07 8.00
CA GLU A 96 17.89 -19.24 9.35
C GLU A 96 17.92 -17.97 10.20
N LEU A 97 18.91 -17.10 10.02
CA LEU A 97 19.07 -15.89 10.83
C LEU A 97 18.21 -14.72 10.33
N PHE A 98 17.82 -14.72 9.05
CA PHE A 98 17.17 -13.60 8.39
C PHE A 98 15.68 -13.48 8.75
N VAL A 99 15.42 -12.95 9.94
CA VAL A 99 14.10 -12.53 10.46
C VAL A 99 14.10 -11.03 10.81
N ALA A 100 12.93 -10.46 11.13
CA ALA A 100 12.70 -9.01 11.39
C ALA A 100 13.82 -8.24 12.14
N TYR A 101 14.48 -8.84 13.14
CA TYR A 101 15.55 -8.18 13.91
C TYR A 101 16.91 -8.08 13.20
N SER A 102 17.08 -8.77 12.07
CA SER A 102 18.33 -8.88 11.30
C SER A 102 18.35 -8.07 10.00
N SER A 103 17.34 -7.21 9.77
CA SER A 103 17.20 -6.42 8.53
C SER A 103 18.46 -5.62 8.19
N MET A 104 19.19 -5.08 9.16
CA MET A 104 20.48 -4.44 8.89
C MET A 104 21.49 -5.40 8.23
N ILE A 105 21.61 -6.63 8.73
CA ILE A 105 22.52 -7.64 8.19
C ILE A 105 22.07 -8.04 6.78
N LEU A 106 20.76 -8.23 6.59
CA LEU A 106 20.19 -8.55 5.29
C LEU A 106 20.52 -7.44 4.28
N PHE A 107 20.17 -6.19 4.59
CA PHE A 107 20.47 -5.02 3.77
C PHE A 107 21.96 -4.93 3.40
N THR A 108 22.85 -5.02 4.40
CA THR A 108 24.30 -4.92 4.16
C THR A 108 24.89 -6.06 3.35
N SER A 109 24.20 -7.21 3.27
CA SER A 109 24.71 -8.42 2.62
C SER A 109 23.99 -8.72 1.30
N LEU A 110 22.87 -8.08 0.99
CA LEU A 110 22.17 -8.28 -0.28
C LEU A 110 22.99 -7.74 -1.45
N ASN A 111 23.06 -8.53 -2.53
CA ASN A 111 23.66 -8.16 -3.80
C ASN A 111 22.86 -8.83 -4.94
N PRO A 112 23.09 -8.48 -6.22
CA PRO A 112 22.32 -9.02 -7.33
C PRO A 112 22.35 -10.56 -7.45
N GLU A 113 23.41 -11.24 -7.00
CA GLU A 113 23.50 -12.70 -7.02
C GLU A 113 22.60 -13.33 -5.94
N ARG A 114 22.67 -12.80 -4.71
CA ARG A 114 21.90 -13.25 -3.55
C ARG A 114 20.40 -12.94 -3.65
N MET A 115 20.03 -11.95 -4.47
CA MET A 115 18.62 -11.70 -4.80
C MET A 115 17.96 -12.93 -5.43
N LYS A 116 18.70 -13.73 -6.21
CA LYS A 116 18.17 -14.97 -6.79
C LYS A 116 17.92 -16.06 -5.73
N GLU A 117 18.79 -16.16 -4.73
CA GLU A 117 18.57 -17.06 -3.59
C GLU A 117 17.33 -16.64 -2.76
N LEU A 118 17.05 -15.34 -2.69
CA LEU A 118 15.86 -14.79 -2.04
C LEU A 118 14.57 -15.10 -2.83
N GLU A 119 14.62 -15.08 -4.16
CA GLU A 119 13.49 -15.52 -5.02
C GLU A 119 13.11 -16.99 -4.75
N GLU A 120 14.09 -17.85 -4.43
CA GLU A 120 13.84 -19.24 -4.03
C GLU A 120 13.28 -19.36 -2.59
N ASN A 121 13.51 -18.35 -1.74
CA ASN A 121 13.15 -18.31 -0.32
C ASN A 121 12.23 -17.12 0.02
N LEU A 122 11.13 -16.98 -0.73
CA LEU A 122 10.21 -15.83 -0.63
C LEU A 122 9.72 -15.51 0.78
N ASN A 123 9.66 -16.48 1.71
CA ASN A 123 9.26 -16.23 3.10
C ASN A 123 10.13 -15.16 3.77
N ILE A 124 11.42 -15.07 3.45
CA ILE A 124 12.30 -14.02 4.02
C ILE A 124 11.90 -12.64 3.47
N ALA A 125 11.56 -12.55 2.18
CA ALA A 125 11.10 -11.29 1.60
C ALA A 125 9.75 -10.85 2.20
N ILE A 126 8.83 -11.80 2.41
CA ILE A 126 7.54 -11.58 3.06
C ILE A 126 7.74 -11.13 4.52
N ASP A 127 8.65 -11.79 5.27
CA ASP A 127 9.01 -11.41 6.65
C ASP A 127 9.57 -9.98 6.73
N VAL A 128 10.21 -9.47 5.68
CA VAL A 128 10.67 -8.06 5.61
C VAL A 128 9.47 -7.10 5.47
N ILE A 129 8.45 -7.45 4.69
CA ILE A 129 7.21 -6.65 4.59
C ILE A 129 6.49 -6.63 5.94
N ASP A 130 6.30 -7.80 6.55
CA ASP A 130 5.69 -7.94 7.89
C ASP A 130 6.48 -7.20 8.98
N ALA A 131 7.82 -7.20 8.88
CA ALA A 131 8.67 -6.43 9.79
C ALA A 131 8.45 -4.92 9.66
N HIS A 132 8.31 -4.40 8.43
CA HIS A 132 7.97 -2.98 8.23
C HIS A 132 6.59 -2.64 8.80
N GLN A 133 5.61 -3.52 8.58
CA GLN A 133 4.26 -3.35 9.09
C GLN A 133 4.22 -3.29 10.63
N LYS A 134 4.97 -4.17 11.31
CA LYS A 134 5.01 -4.22 12.78
C LYS A 134 5.84 -3.11 13.42
N HIS A 135 6.86 -2.64 12.69
CA HIS A 135 7.84 -1.66 13.16
C HIS A 135 8.11 -0.59 12.10
N PRO A 136 7.13 0.28 11.80
CA PRO A 136 7.24 1.29 10.74
C PRO A 136 8.33 2.33 11.02
N GLU A 137 8.73 2.50 12.29
CA GLU A 137 9.85 3.35 12.70
C GLU A 137 11.23 2.80 12.27
N SER A 138 11.31 1.53 11.90
CA SER A 138 12.56 0.91 11.48
C SER A 138 12.85 1.23 10.02
N GLU A 139 13.96 1.92 9.78
CA GLU A 139 14.41 2.28 8.42
C GLU A 139 14.86 1.05 7.61
N TRP A 140 15.35 -0.01 8.25
CA TRP A 140 15.96 -1.13 7.52
C TRP A 140 15.00 -1.90 6.60
N PRO A 141 13.81 -2.36 7.04
CA PRO A 141 12.84 -2.96 6.13
C PRO A 141 12.48 -2.06 4.96
N PHE A 142 12.23 -0.77 5.22
CA PHE A 142 11.92 0.20 4.19
C PHE A 142 13.05 0.28 3.15
N LEU A 143 14.31 0.45 3.58
CA LEU A 143 15.48 0.52 2.71
C LEU A 143 15.70 -0.79 1.92
N ILE A 144 15.46 -1.96 2.53
CA ILE A 144 15.54 -3.24 1.81
C ILE A 144 14.53 -3.27 0.67
N ILE A 145 13.29 -2.87 0.96
CA ILE A 145 12.22 -2.90 -0.01
C ILE A 145 12.52 -1.90 -1.14
N THR A 146 12.84 -0.64 -0.81
CA THR A 146 13.06 0.41 -1.82
C THR A 146 14.34 0.23 -2.63
N ASP A 147 15.42 -0.21 -1.99
CA ASP A 147 16.76 -0.17 -2.62
C ASP A 147 17.17 -1.52 -3.19
N HIS A 148 16.49 -2.60 -2.82
CA HIS A 148 16.73 -3.95 -3.34
C HIS A 148 15.48 -4.58 -3.97
N PHE A 149 14.36 -4.70 -3.25
CA PHE A 149 13.21 -5.47 -3.77
C PHE A 149 12.56 -4.79 -4.96
N LEU A 150 12.27 -3.49 -4.85
CA LEU A 150 11.66 -2.71 -5.95
C LEU A 150 12.59 -2.56 -7.16
N LYS A 151 13.86 -2.96 -7.08
CA LYS A 151 14.78 -3.02 -8.23
C LYS A 151 14.77 -4.38 -8.95
N ASN A 152 14.03 -5.36 -8.43
CA ASN A 152 13.91 -6.70 -9.01
C ASN A 152 12.40 -7.00 -9.25
N PRO A 153 11.91 -6.85 -10.49
CA PRO A 153 10.50 -7.04 -10.80
C PRO A 153 10.05 -8.49 -10.62
N GLU A 154 10.89 -9.48 -10.93
CA GLU A 154 10.57 -10.89 -10.78
C GLU A 154 10.32 -11.28 -9.32
N LEU A 155 11.14 -10.75 -8.39
CA LEU A 155 10.93 -10.96 -6.95
C LEU A 155 9.61 -10.33 -6.50
N VAL A 156 9.31 -9.11 -6.92
CA VAL A 156 8.08 -8.41 -6.51
C VAL A 156 6.86 -9.14 -7.03
N GLU A 157 6.86 -9.60 -8.29
CA GLU A 157 5.78 -10.41 -8.87
C GLU A 157 5.56 -11.70 -8.08
N ALA A 158 6.64 -12.47 -7.85
CA ALA A 158 6.56 -13.74 -7.14
C ALA A 158 6.12 -13.57 -5.67
N MET A 159 6.58 -12.50 -5.02
CA MET A 159 6.20 -12.14 -3.65
C MET A 159 4.75 -11.71 -3.59
N TYR A 160 4.31 -10.78 -4.45
CA TYR A 160 2.95 -10.22 -4.45
C TYR A 160 1.86 -11.29 -4.55
N ALA A 161 2.12 -12.34 -5.33
CA ALA A 161 1.24 -13.50 -5.46
C ALA A 161 1.03 -14.27 -4.14
N LYS A 162 2.01 -14.22 -3.21
CA LYS A 162 1.98 -14.93 -1.92
C LYS A 162 1.62 -14.06 -0.72
N LEU A 163 1.72 -12.74 -0.83
CA LEU A 163 1.38 -11.81 0.25
C LEU A 163 -0.09 -11.93 0.65
N SER A 164 -0.34 -11.85 1.96
CA SER A 164 -1.66 -11.57 2.52
C SER A 164 -2.16 -10.18 2.10
N HIS A 165 -3.45 -9.92 2.28
CA HIS A 165 -4.03 -8.63 1.92
C HIS A 165 -3.41 -7.47 2.69
N GLN A 166 -3.16 -7.63 3.99
CA GLN A 166 -2.49 -6.61 4.81
C GLN A 166 -1.03 -6.36 4.38
N GLU A 167 -0.28 -7.40 4.02
CA GLU A 167 1.10 -7.22 3.52
C GLU A 167 1.10 -6.57 2.14
N ARG A 168 0.09 -6.85 1.28
CA ARG A 168 -0.09 -6.14 0.01
C ARG A 168 -0.32 -4.65 0.24
N VAL A 169 -1.20 -4.28 1.18
CA VAL A 169 -1.41 -2.88 1.56
C VAL A 169 -0.08 -2.22 1.94
N THR A 170 0.71 -2.89 2.79
CA THR A 170 2.02 -2.39 3.24
C THR A 170 2.99 -2.18 2.07
N LEU A 171 3.10 -3.14 1.16
CA LEU A 171 3.96 -3.02 -0.03
C LEU A 171 3.50 -1.89 -0.95
N LEU A 172 2.19 -1.75 -1.18
CA LEU A 172 1.62 -0.69 -2.02
C LEU A 172 1.87 0.70 -1.41
N ASP A 173 1.73 0.85 -0.08
CA ASP A 173 2.06 2.09 0.63
C ASP A 173 3.54 2.47 0.47
N ILE A 174 4.46 1.49 0.51
CA ILE A 174 5.88 1.72 0.26
C ILE A 174 6.14 2.10 -1.21
N ILE A 175 5.46 1.47 -2.17
CA ILE A 175 5.56 1.83 -3.58
C ILE A 175 5.12 3.28 -3.80
N ILE A 176 4.01 3.71 -3.18
CA ILE A 176 3.55 5.10 -3.18
C ILE A 176 4.65 6.01 -2.61
N ALA A 177 5.18 5.68 -1.42
CA ALA A 177 6.22 6.46 -0.78
C ALA A 177 7.49 6.57 -1.65
N LYS A 178 7.85 5.52 -2.39
CA LYS A 178 8.99 5.53 -3.32
C LYS A 178 8.74 6.39 -4.56
N ILE A 179 7.52 6.41 -5.10
CA ILE A 179 7.16 7.21 -6.29
C ILE A 179 7.04 8.70 -5.93
N VAL A 180 6.42 9.01 -4.78
CA VAL A 180 6.11 10.38 -4.32
C VAL A 180 7.27 11.02 -3.56
N GLY A 181 8.22 10.23 -3.08
CA GLY A 181 9.34 10.69 -2.26
C GLY A 181 10.18 11.80 -2.90
N ASP A 182 10.98 12.46 -2.08
CA ASP A 182 11.81 13.62 -2.48
C ASP A 182 12.80 13.30 -3.62
N GLU A 183 13.20 12.03 -3.73
CA GLU A 183 14.07 11.54 -4.80
C GLU A 183 13.22 10.96 -5.94
N PRO A 184 13.18 11.62 -7.12
CA PRO A 184 12.44 11.09 -8.25
C PRO A 184 13.06 9.78 -8.74
N LEU A 185 12.24 8.94 -9.39
CA LEU A 185 12.73 7.73 -10.05
C LEU A 185 13.88 8.06 -11.00
N THR A 186 14.99 7.35 -10.85
CA THR A 186 16.15 7.50 -11.72
C THR A 186 15.86 6.87 -13.08
N LYS A 187 16.69 7.17 -14.09
CA LYS A 187 16.57 6.56 -15.42
C LYS A 187 16.72 5.03 -15.40
N ASP A 188 17.47 4.51 -14.43
CA ASP A 188 17.67 3.08 -14.26
C ASP A 188 16.47 2.41 -13.56
N ASP A 189 15.69 3.17 -12.79
CA ASP A 189 14.47 2.69 -12.12
C ASP A 189 13.29 2.59 -13.11
N ILE A 190 13.22 3.46 -14.12
CA ILE A 190 12.07 3.53 -15.04
C ILE A 190 11.72 2.17 -15.69
N PRO A 191 12.65 1.40 -16.29
CA PRO A 191 12.31 0.10 -16.88
C PRO A 191 11.74 -0.88 -15.86
N VAL A 192 12.23 -0.87 -14.63
CA VAL A 192 11.75 -1.74 -13.55
C VAL A 192 10.35 -1.32 -13.10
N PHE A 193 10.11 -0.02 -12.96
CA PHE A 193 8.80 0.51 -12.58
C PHE A 193 7.74 0.36 -13.67
N LEU A 194 8.13 0.19 -14.94
CA LEU A 194 7.20 -0.22 -16.00
C LEU A 194 6.69 -1.66 -15.77
N CYS A 195 7.55 -2.58 -15.35
CA CYS A 195 7.13 -3.94 -14.97
C CYS A 195 6.22 -3.91 -13.74
N HIS A 196 6.52 -3.08 -12.74
CA HIS A 196 5.64 -2.90 -11.58
C HIS A 196 4.29 -2.30 -11.99
N ALA A 197 4.28 -1.34 -12.91
CA ALA A 197 3.05 -0.74 -13.44
C ALA A 197 2.18 -1.78 -14.16
N GLU A 198 2.77 -2.71 -14.91
CA GLU A 198 2.08 -3.85 -15.52
C GLU A 198 1.40 -4.73 -14.46
N LEU A 199 2.15 -5.12 -13.42
CA LEU A 199 1.63 -5.93 -12.33
C LEU A 199 0.47 -5.24 -11.59
N MET A 200 0.63 -3.95 -11.25
CA MET A 200 -0.39 -3.18 -10.53
C MET A 200 -1.65 -2.97 -11.38
N ALA A 201 -1.48 -2.65 -12.67
CA ALA A 201 -2.60 -2.45 -13.58
C ALA A 201 -3.36 -3.75 -13.84
N SER A 202 -2.65 -4.87 -14.06
CA SER A 202 -3.27 -6.19 -14.20
C SER A 202 -4.06 -6.57 -12.95
N ALA A 203 -3.43 -6.47 -11.77
CA ALA A 203 -4.07 -6.79 -10.50
C ALA A 203 -5.33 -5.93 -10.27
N PHE A 204 -5.26 -4.62 -10.54
CA PHE A 204 -6.42 -3.74 -10.43
C PHE A 204 -7.53 -4.13 -11.40
N VAL A 205 -7.22 -4.35 -12.68
CA VAL A 205 -8.21 -4.70 -13.71
C VAL A 205 -8.97 -5.99 -13.33
N ASP A 206 -8.25 -6.97 -12.78
CA ASP A 206 -8.79 -8.26 -12.39
C ASP A 206 -9.71 -8.18 -11.16
N GLN A 207 -9.36 -7.39 -10.14
CA GLN A 207 -10.02 -7.47 -8.82
C GLN A 207 -10.77 -6.20 -8.37
N CYS A 208 -10.67 -5.08 -9.10
CA CYS A 208 -11.24 -3.77 -8.71
C CYS A 208 -12.73 -3.79 -8.32
N LYS A 209 -13.54 -4.70 -8.86
CA LYS A 209 -14.98 -4.80 -8.55
C LYS A 209 -15.27 -5.23 -7.12
N ILE A 210 -14.26 -5.74 -6.40
CA ILE A 210 -14.42 -6.18 -5.02
C ILE A 210 -14.79 -5.05 -4.06
N VAL A 211 -14.45 -3.80 -4.40
CA VAL A 211 -14.84 -2.61 -3.63
C VAL A 211 -16.35 -2.47 -3.46
N LEU A 212 -17.15 -3.12 -4.31
CA LEU A 212 -18.61 -3.15 -4.17
C LEU A 212 -19.08 -3.93 -2.94
N LYS A 213 -18.23 -4.75 -2.30
CA LYS A 213 -18.53 -5.36 -1.00
C LYS A 213 -18.84 -4.29 0.07
N LEU A 214 -18.25 -3.09 -0.05
CA LEU A 214 -18.50 -1.97 0.88
C LEU A 214 -19.92 -1.40 0.80
N THR A 215 -20.71 -1.79 -0.20
CA THR A 215 -22.13 -1.42 -0.29
C THR A 215 -22.99 -2.16 0.75
N SER A 216 -22.47 -3.22 1.35
CA SER A 216 -23.14 -4.00 2.39
C SER A 216 -22.66 -3.59 3.79
N ASP A 217 -23.59 -3.50 4.76
CA ASP A 217 -23.35 -3.04 6.15
C ASP A 217 -22.40 -3.92 7.00
N GLN A 218 -21.74 -4.94 6.43
CA GLN A 218 -21.01 -5.97 7.18
C GLN A 218 -19.48 -5.87 7.14
N HIS A 219 -18.89 -4.97 6.33
CA HIS A 219 -17.46 -5.09 5.98
C HIS A 219 -16.71 -3.76 5.91
N THR A 220 -16.55 -3.05 7.04
CA THR A 220 -15.74 -1.82 7.08
C THR A 220 -14.23 -2.07 7.18
N ASP A 221 -13.80 -3.29 7.53
CA ASP A 221 -12.40 -3.66 7.75
C ASP A 221 -11.95 -4.83 6.82
N ASP A 222 -12.36 -4.81 5.55
CA ASP A 222 -11.93 -5.83 4.58
C ASP A 222 -10.57 -5.44 3.97
N GLU A 223 -9.50 -6.09 4.44
CA GLU A 223 -8.12 -5.87 3.95
C GLU A 223 -7.98 -6.11 2.44
N GLU A 224 -8.78 -7.00 1.84
CA GLU A 224 -8.77 -7.27 0.41
C GLU A 224 -9.28 -6.07 -0.39
N VAL A 225 -10.30 -5.39 0.16
CA VAL A 225 -10.84 -4.15 -0.39
C VAL A 225 -9.83 -3.01 -0.22
N LEU A 226 -9.19 -2.92 0.96
CA LEU A 226 -8.15 -1.91 1.21
C LEU A 226 -6.97 -2.06 0.24
N ALA A 227 -6.49 -3.28 0.00
CA ALA A 227 -5.45 -3.55 -0.99
C ALA A 227 -5.87 -3.10 -2.40
N THR A 228 -7.15 -3.25 -2.74
CA THR A 228 -7.69 -2.80 -4.03
C THR A 228 -7.75 -1.28 -4.15
N ILE A 229 -8.10 -0.58 -3.07
CA ILE A 229 -8.04 0.89 -3.02
C ILE A 229 -6.59 1.36 -3.14
N ARG A 230 -5.65 0.72 -2.45
CA ARG A 230 -4.23 1.06 -2.54
C ARG A 230 -3.62 0.80 -3.91
N LEU A 231 -4.11 -0.20 -4.66
CA LEU A 231 -3.74 -0.37 -6.06
C LEU A 231 -4.15 0.84 -6.92
N LEU A 232 -5.36 1.36 -6.71
CA LEU A 232 -5.80 2.59 -7.39
C LEU A 232 -4.90 3.78 -7.03
N ASP A 233 -4.52 3.89 -5.75
CA ASP A 233 -3.64 4.95 -5.28
C ASP A 233 -2.27 4.87 -5.97
N VAL A 234 -1.65 3.68 -6.01
CA VAL A 234 -0.39 3.44 -6.74
C VAL A 234 -0.52 3.82 -8.22
N LEU A 235 -1.59 3.38 -8.90
CA LEU A 235 -1.81 3.70 -10.32
C LEU A 235 -1.97 5.21 -10.56
N CYS A 236 -2.59 5.93 -9.65
CA CYS A 236 -2.68 7.37 -9.74
C CYS A 236 -1.31 8.04 -9.62
N GLU A 237 -0.45 7.60 -8.68
CA GLU A 237 0.90 8.14 -8.54
C GLU A 237 1.79 7.77 -9.74
N MET A 238 1.67 6.54 -10.25
CA MET A 238 2.38 6.12 -11.47
C MET A 238 1.94 6.94 -12.69
N THR A 239 0.65 7.19 -12.85
CA THR A 239 0.15 8.01 -13.98
C THR A 239 0.41 9.51 -13.83
N ALA A 240 0.74 9.99 -12.62
CA ALA A 240 1.27 11.33 -12.42
C ALA A 240 2.74 11.47 -12.90
N ASN A 241 3.47 10.36 -13.01
CA ASN A 241 4.83 10.33 -13.56
C ASN A 241 4.79 10.26 -15.09
N THR A 242 5.39 11.24 -15.77
CA THR A 242 5.35 11.36 -17.24
C THR A 242 6.03 10.21 -17.97
N GLU A 243 7.04 9.56 -17.37
CA GLU A 243 7.77 8.44 -17.98
C GLU A 243 6.96 7.13 -17.93
N LEU A 244 6.12 6.96 -16.90
CA LEU A 244 5.27 5.77 -16.73
C LEU A 244 3.89 5.95 -17.39
N LEU A 245 3.41 7.20 -17.48
CA LEU A 245 2.08 7.53 -18.00
C LEU A 245 1.83 6.94 -19.38
N GLY A 246 2.76 7.09 -20.32
CA GLY A 246 2.58 6.64 -21.70
C GLY A 246 2.31 5.13 -21.82
N TYR A 247 2.92 4.32 -20.94
CA TYR A 247 2.68 2.88 -20.87
C TYR A 247 1.28 2.57 -20.32
N LEU A 248 0.89 3.20 -19.21
CA LEU A 248 -0.41 2.98 -18.58
C LEU A 248 -1.59 3.49 -19.43
N GLN A 249 -1.38 4.52 -20.24
CA GLN A 249 -2.38 5.03 -21.18
C GLN A 249 -2.82 4.00 -22.22
N VAL A 250 -1.93 3.09 -22.61
CA VAL A 250 -2.22 2.04 -23.60
C VAL A 250 -2.42 0.66 -22.97
N PHE A 251 -2.45 0.59 -21.63
CA PHE A 251 -2.63 -0.68 -20.94
C PHE A 251 -4.02 -1.28 -21.24
N PRO A 252 -4.10 -2.53 -21.73
CA PRO A 252 -5.37 -3.11 -22.16
C PRO A 252 -6.42 -3.17 -21.04
N GLY A 253 -7.57 -2.55 -21.26
CA GLY A 253 -8.73 -2.65 -20.37
C GLY A 253 -8.66 -1.80 -19.11
N LEU A 254 -7.56 -1.08 -18.84
CA LEU A 254 -7.45 -0.25 -17.64
C LEU A 254 -8.47 0.90 -17.67
N LEU A 255 -8.53 1.66 -18.77
CA LEU A 255 -9.43 2.79 -18.91
C LEU A 255 -10.90 2.36 -18.78
N GLU A 256 -11.31 1.34 -19.53
CA GLU A 256 -12.66 0.78 -19.49
C GLU A 256 -13.02 0.31 -18.09
N ARG A 257 -12.08 -0.36 -17.41
CA ARG A 257 -12.34 -0.88 -16.08
C ARG A 257 -12.51 0.22 -15.04
N VAL A 258 -11.74 1.30 -15.11
CA VAL A 258 -11.91 2.45 -14.22
C VAL A 258 -13.28 3.11 -14.44
N ILE A 259 -13.73 3.26 -15.70
CA ILE A 259 -15.08 3.77 -16.03
C ILE A 259 -16.17 2.85 -15.47
N ASP A 260 -16.02 1.52 -15.66
CA ASP A 260 -16.98 0.53 -15.16
C ASP A 260 -17.13 0.61 -13.64
N VAL A 261 -16.02 0.64 -12.90
CA VAL A 261 -16.04 0.74 -11.44
C VAL A 261 -16.67 2.05 -11.00
N LEU A 262 -16.30 3.18 -11.62
CA LEU A 262 -16.91 4.48 -11.34
C LEU A 262 -18.43 4.45 -11.53
N ARG A 263 -18.90 3.80 -12.60
CA ARG A 263 -20.33 3.64 -12.87
C ARG A 263 -21.02 2.79 -11.81
N LEU A 264 -20.41 1.65 -11.44
CA LEU A 264 -20.97 0.73 -10.45
C LEU A 264 -21.09 1.38 -9.07
N ILE A 265 -20.06 2.09 -8.60
CA ILE A 265 -20.14 2.80 -7.31
C ILE A 265 -21.12 3.97 -7.36
N HIS A 266 -21.24 4.64 -8.52
CA HIS A 266 -22.16 5.74 -8.70
C HIS A 266 -23.62 5.28 -8.60
N VAL A 267 -23.97 4.20 -9.31
CA VAL A 267 -25.30 3.58 -9.24
C VAL A 267 -25.58 3.09 -7.82
N ALA A 268 -24.63 2.39 -7.19
CA ALA A 268 -24.78 1.91 -5.82
C ALA A 268 -25.06 3.06 -4.84
N GLY A 269 -24.36 4.18 -4.97
CA GLY A 269 -24.54 5.36 -4.11
C GLY A 269 -25.89 6.08 -4.29
N GLN A 270 -26.52 5.95 -5.46
CA GLN A 270 -27.85 6.52 -5.75
C GLN A 270 -29.00 5.59 -5.33
N ASP A 271 -28.86 4.28 -5.51
CA ASP A 271 -29.94 3.31 -5.29
C ASP A 271 -30.22 2.99 -3.81
N THR A 272 -29.17 2.99 -2.99
CA THR A 272 -29.25 2.61 -1.57
C THR A 272 -28.36 3.51 -0.73
N THR A 273 -28.78 3.84 0.49
CA THR A 273 -27.92 4.55 1.44
C THR A 273 -26.78 3.63 1.87
N ASN A 274 -25.57 3.90 1.41
CA ASN A 274 -24.36 3.13 1.72
C ASN A 274 -23.13 4.07 1.78
N ILE A 275 -21.93 3.48 1.88
CA ILE A 275 -20.67 4.24 2.01
C ILE A 275 -20.35 5.14 0.80
N PHE A 276 -20.92 4.86 -0.38
CA PHE A 276 -20.73 5.65 -1.60
C PHE A 276 -21.84 6.70 -1.83
N SER A 277 -22.83 6.79 -0.93
CA SER A 277 -23.87 7.81 -1.00
C SER A 277 -23.32 9.18 -0.61
N THR A 278 -23.69 10.20 -1.39
CA THR A 278 -23.30 11.60 -1.13
C THR A 278 -23.78 12.05 0.26
N SER A 279 -22.85 12.42 1.14
CA SER A 279 -23.16 12.95 2.47
C SER A 279 -23.21 14.48 2.41
N GLY A 280 -24.42 15.06 2.48
CA GLY A 280 -24.64 16.51 2.49
C GLY A 280 -24.80 17.12 3.89
N CYS A 281 -24.22 16.51 4.93
CA CYS A 281 -24.34 16.97 6.30
C CYS A 281 -23.00 16.87 7.01
N MET A 282 -22.50 18.00 7.52
CA MET A 282 -21.34 18.05 8.40
C MET A 282 -21.55 17.11 9.58
N ARG A 283 -20.95 15.91 9.54
CA ARG A 283 -20.80 15.08 10.72
C ARG A 283 -19.70 15.72 11.55
N ALA A 284 -20.10 16.42 12.60
CA ALA A 284 -19.19 16.92 13.62
C ALA A 284 -18.74 15.75 14.50
N GLU A 285 -17.93 14.84 13.96
CA GLU A 285 -17.25 13.78 14.71
C GLU A 285 -16.13 13.23 13.82
N GLY A 286 -14.91 13.70 14.10
CA GLY A 286 -13.69 13.12 13.55
C GLY A 286 -13.38 11.83 14.29
N ASP A 287 -13.63 10.71 13.64
CA ASP A 287 -12.90 9.43 13.78
C ASP A 287 -13.71 8.34 13.05
N VAL A 288 -13.52 8.24 11.73
CA VAL A 288 -13.47 6.97 10.97
C VAL A 288 -12.73 7.28 9.68
N SER A 289 -11.55 6.70 9.45
CA SER A 289 -11.02 6.55 8.09
C SER A 289 -12.04 5.71 7.34
N ASN A 290 -12.94 6.34 6.59
CA ASN A 290 -13.89 5.58 5.79
C ASN A 290 -13.06 4.97 4.65
N MET A 291 -13.01 3.65 4.57
CA MET A 291 -12.24 2.93 3.54
C MET A 291 -12.58 3.40 2.10
N ALA A 292 -13.79 3.93 1.87
CA ALA A 292 -14.20 4.50 0.58
C ALA A 292 -13.87 6.00 0.39
N GLU A 293 -13.38 6.69 1.41
CA GLU A 293 -13.02 8.11 1.35
C GLU A 293 -11.93 8.32 0.29
N GLY A 294 -12.14 9.28 -0.61
CA GLY A 294 -11.21 9.53 -1.71
C GLY A 294 -11.26 8.52 -2.86
N PHE A 295 -11.87 7.33 -2.71
CA PHE A 295 -11.84 6.29 -3.75
C PHE A 295 -12.46 6.76 -5.07
N LYS A 296 -13.66 7.37 -5.01
CA LYS A 296 -14.32 7.95 -6.19
C LYS A 296 -13.49 9.06 -6.81
N SER A 297 -12.90 9.92 -5.98
CA SER A 297 -12.00 11.00 -6.42
C SER A 297 -10.77 10.45 -7.15
N HIS A 298 -10.19 9.36 -6.66
CA HIS A 298 -9.02 8.72 -7.27
C HIS A 298 -9.36 7.99 -8.57
N LEU A 299 -10.55 7.41 -8.72
CA LEU A 299 -11.01 6.88 -10.01
C LEU A 299 -11.07 8.00 -11.06
N ILE A 300 -11.65 9.14 -10.69
CA ILE A 300 -11.74 10.31 -11.59
C ILE A 300 -10.34 10.89 -11.86
N ARG A 301 -9.45 10.94 -10.87
CA ARG A 301 -8.03 11.32 -11.03
C ARG A 301 -7.34 10.43 -12.05
N LEU A 302 -7.46 9.10 -11.91
CA LEU A 302 -6.85 8.13 -12.82
C LEU A 302 -7.40 8.31 -14.25
N LEU A 303 -8.71 8.45 -14.43
CA LEU A 303 -9.30 8.75 -15.75
C LEU A 303 -8.74 10.04 -16.35
N GLY A 304 -8.68 11.11 -15.55
CA GLY A 304 -8.10 12.38 -15.98
C GLY A 304 -6.65 12.22 -16.44
N ASN A 305 -5.82 11.50 -15.68
CA ASN A 305 -4.43 11.25 -16.03
C ASN A 305 -4.32 10.44 -17.33
N LEU A 306 -5.09 9.35 -17.47
CA LEU A 306 -5.08 8.49 -18.66
C LEU A 306 -5.53 9.23 -19.94
N CYS A 307 -6.36 10.26 -19.83
CA CYS A 307 -6.78 11.09 -20.96
C CYS A 307 -5.82 12.24 -21.28
N TYR A 308 -4.83 12.54 -20.43
CA TYR A 308 -3.94 13.67 -20.63
C TYR A 308 -3.14 13.53 -21.93
N LYS A 309 -3.40 14.43 -22.90
CA LYS A 309 -2.77 14.44 -24.24
C LYS A 309 -2.89 13.12 -25.01
N ASN A 310 -3.93 12.33 -24.73
CA ASN A 310 -4.17 11.06 -25.37
C ASN A 310 -5.57 11.05 -26.01
N LYS A 311 -5.62 11.41 -27.30
CA LYS A 311 -6.86 11.52 -28.09
C LYS A 311 -7.68 10.23 -28.06
N ASP A 312 -7.02 9.08 -28.19
CA ASP A 312 -7.68 7.77 -28.21
C ASP A 312 -8.43 7.51 -26.90
N ASN A 313 -7.79 7.76 -25.76
CA ASN A 313 -8.44 7.63 -24.45
C ASN A 313 -9.53 8.69 -24.23
N GLN A 314 -9.32 9.93 -24.68
CA GLN A 314 -10.33 10.98 -24.60
C GLN A 314 -11.61 10.59 -25.35
N ASP A 315 -11.46 10.08 -26.58
CA ASP A 315 -12.57 9.65 -27.42
C ASP A 315 -13.23 8.41 -26.83
N LYS A 316 -12.43 7.48 -26.30
CA LYS A 316 -12.92 6.27 -25.66
C LYS A 316 -13.77 6.54 -24.42
N VAL A 317 -13.38 7.51 -23.58
CA VAL A 317 -14.21 7.94 -22.45
C VAL A 317 -15.54 8.50 -22.91
N ASN A 318 -15.57 9.26 -24.01
CA ASN A 318 -16.82 9.78 -24.57
C ASN A 318 -17.71 8.65 -25.12
N GLU A 319 -17.16 7.73 -25.91
CA GLU A 319 -17.87 6.55 -26.44
C GLU A 319 -18.52 5.68 -25.35
N LEU A 320 -17.92 5.65 -24.16
CA LEU A 320 -18.38 4.86 -23.02
C LEU A 320 -19.27 5.66 -22.07
N ASP A 321 -19.83 6.79 -22.48
CA ASP A 321 -20.66 7.67 -21.63
C ASP A 321 -19.94 8.09 -20.33
N GLY A 322 -18.62 8.19 -20.36
CA GLY A 322 -17.81 8.54 -19.19
C GLY A 322 -17.84 10.04 -18.89
N ILE A 323 -17.97 10.91 -19.91
CA ILE A 323 -18.07 12.37 -19.70
C ILE A 323 -19.30 12.73 -18.84
N PRO A 324 -20.54 12.30 -19.17
CA PRO A 324 -21.69 12.57 -18.30
C PRO A 324 -21.54 11.99 -16.89
N LEU A 325 -20.99 10.78 -16.76
CA LEU A 325 -20.75 10.13 -15.47
C LEU A 325 -19.78 10.92 -14.57
N ILE A 326 -18.71 11.47 -15.15
CA ILE A 326 -17.75 12.32 -14.45
C ILE A 326 -18.42 13.64 -14.04
N LEU A 327 -19.18 14.27 -14.94
CA LEU A 327 -19.88 15.53 -14.65
C LEU A 327 -20.94 15.37 -13.55
N ASP A 328 -21.66 14.24 -13.50
CA ASP A 328 -22.66 13.97 -12.45
C ASP A 328 -22.02 13.72 -11.07
N SER A 329 -20.69 13.62 -11.01
CA SER A 329 -19.94 13.56 -9.76
C SER A 329 -19.63 14.93 -9.14
N CYS A 330 -20.16 16.04 -9.68
CA CYS A 330 -19.97 17.40 -9.15
C CYS A 330 -20.80 17.74 -7.90
N ASN A 331 -21.60 16.80 -7.37
CA ASN A 331 -22.40 17.03 -6.17
C ASN A 331 -21.52 17.28 -4.94
N ILE A 332 -21.96 18.16 -4.03
CA ILE A 332 -21.24 18.43 -2.77
C ILE A 332 -21.22 17.14 -1.94
N ASP A 333 -20.01 16.65 -1.68
CA ASP A 333 -19.77 15.45 -0.88
C ASP A 333 -18.77 15.79 0.23
N ASP A 334 -19.24 15.85 1.48
CA ASP A 334 -18.39 16.19 2.63
C ASP A 334 -17.29 15.14 2.87
N SER A 335 -17.48 13.90 2.41
CA SER A 335 -16.47 12.84 2.47
C SER A 335 -15.43 12.94 1.35
N ASN A 336 -15.64 13.81 0.36
CA ASN A 336 -14.72 13.99 -0.76
C ASN A 336 -14.58 15.50 -1.07
N PRO A 337 -13.93 16.29 -0.19
CA PRO A 337 -13.87 17.74 -0.33
C PRO A 337 -13.17 18.22 -1.62
N PHE A 338 -12.38 17.36 -2.25
CA PHE A 338 -11.66 17.64 -3.50
C PHE A 338 -12.30 17.02 -4.76
N LEU A 339 -13.47 16.37 -4.65
CA LEU A 339 -14.10 15.65 -5.77
C LEU A 339 -14.32 16.57 -6.98
N THR A 340 -14.86 17.77 -6.75
CA THR A 340 -15.12 18.75 -7.82
C THR A 340 -13.82 19.16 -8.53
N GLN A 341 -12.71 19.29 -7.81
CA GLN A 341 -11.40 19.64 -8.38
C GLN A 341 -10.89 18.53 -9.29
N TRP A 342 -11.06 17.27 -8.89
CA TRP A 342 -10.73 16.12 -9.73
C TRP A 342 -11.63 16.01 -10.96
N VAL A 343 -12.92 16.33 -10.83
CA VAL A 343 -13.83 16.41 -11.98
C VAL A 343 -13.38 17.50 -12.96
N VAL A 344 -13.12 18.72 -12.48
CA VAL A 344 -12.63 19.82 -13.32
C VAL A 344 -11.31 19.44 -14.01
N TYR A 345 -10.40 18.80 -13.29
CA TYR A 345 -9.14 18.28 -13.84
C TYR A 345 -9.37 17.25 -14.95
N ALA A 346 -10.20 16.24 -14.70
CA ALA A 346 -10.50 15.21 -15.69
C ALA A 346 -11.19 15.78 -16.93
N ILE A 347 -12.17 16.68 -16.76
CA ILE A 347 -12.87 17.33 -17.88
C ILE A 347 -11.93 18.23 -18.69
N ARG A 348 -11.01 18.95 -18.04
CA ARG A 348 -9.93 19.68 -18.75
C ARG A 348 -9.15 18.72 -19.65
N ASN A 349 -8.66 17.60 -19.11
CA ASN A 349 -7.84 16.67 -19.88
C ASN A 349 -8.64 15.95 -20.98
N LEU A 350 -9.93 15.70 -20.77
CA LEU A 350 -10.85 15.14 -21.77
C LEU A 350 -11.13 16.06 -22.95
N THR A 351 -11.05 17.38 -22.72
CA THR A 351 -11.36 18.41 -23.72
C THR A 351 -10.13 19.10 -24.30
N GLU A 352 -8.95 18.91 -23.70
CA GLU A 352 -7.68 19.45 -24.19
C GLU A 352 -7.39 18.92 -25.61
N ASP A 353 -7.33 19.85 -26.56
CA ASP A 353 -7.15 19.60 -28.00
C ASP A 353 -8.16 18.61 -28.63
N ASN A 354 -9.36 18.49 -28.05
CA ASN A 354 -10.42 17.59 -28.51
C ASN A 354 -11.74 18.35 -28.76
N SER A 355 -11.95 18.77 -30.01
CA SER A 355 -13.16 19.51 -30.38
C SER A 355 -14.43 18.66 -30.33
N GLU A 356 -14.36 17.35 -30.57
CA GLU A 356 -15.56 16.50 -30.48
C GLU A 356 -16.10 16.44 -29.05
N ASN A 357 -15.22 16.28 -28.06
CA ASN A 357 -15.61 16.27 -26.65
C ASN A 357 -16.08 17.65 -26.18
N GLN A 358 -15.44 18.73 -26.64
CA GLN A 358 -15.90 20.10 -26.37
C GLN A 358 -17.31 20.34 -26.93
N ASP A 359 -17.55 19.96 -28.19
CA ASP A 359 -18.84 20.09 -28.85
C ASP A 359 -19.91 19.22 -28.20
N PHE A 360 -19.55 18.01 -27.74
CA PHE A 360 -20.44 17.13 -27.00
C PHE A 360 -20.93 17.80 -25.72
N ILE A 361 -20.01 18.33 -24.90
CA ILE A 361 -20.35 19.03 -23.66
C ILE A 361 -21.16 20.31 -23.96
N ALA A 362 -20.79 21.07 -25.00
CA ALA A 362 -21.51 22.29 -25.40
C ALA A 362 -22.95 22.04 -25.85
N LYS A 363 -23.25 20.83 -26.36
CA LYS A 363 -24.60 20.39 -26.74
C LYS A 363 -25.41 19.81 -25.59
N MET A 364 -24.83 19.63 -24.40
CA MET A 364 -25.58 19.13 -23.25
C MET A 364 -26.66 20.14 -22.86
N GLU A 365 -27.91 19.69 -22.84
CA GLU A 365 -29.06 20.52 -22.51
C GLU A 365 -29.35 20.50 -21.02
N ASP A 366 -29.77 21.64 -20.49
CA ASP A 366 -30.23 21.81 -19.11
C ASP A 366 -31.44 20.91 -18.82
N GLN A 367 -31.25 19.89 -17.99
CA GLN A 367 -32.29 18.93 -17.62
C GLN A 367 -33.17 19.39 -16.42
N GLY A 368 -33.03 20.64 -15.97
CA GLY A 368 -33.80 21.19 -14.85
C GLY A 368 -33.04 21.21 -13.52
N LEU A 369 -33.78 21.26 -12.42
CA LEU A 369 -33.19 21.34 -11.07
C LEU A 369 -32.66 19.96 -10.64
N ALA A 370 -31.43 19.92 -10.14
CA ALA A 370 -30.90 18.76 -9.42
C ALA A 370 -31.76 18.46 -8.17
N ASP A 371 -31.60 17.27 -7.59
CA ASP A 371 -32.39 16.86 -6.42
C ASP A 371 -32.27 17.86 -5.26
N ALA A 372 -33.37 18.58 -4.99
CA ALA A 372 -33.47 19.56 -3.92
C ALA A 372 -33.90 18.93 -2.59
N SER A 373 -33.85 17.60 -2.45
CA SER A 373 -34.23 16.89 -1.22
C SER A 373 -33.45 17.37 0.00
N LEU A 374 -32.16 17.67 -0.14
CA LEU A 374 -31.33 18.23 0.92
C LEU A 374 -31.81 19.62 1.33
N LEU A 375 -32.06 20.51 0.37
CA LEU A 375 -32.57 21.85 0.62
C LEU A 375 -33.93 21.79 1.32
N LYS A 376 -34.81 20.87 0.91
CA LYS A 376 -36.09 20.64 1.59
C LYS A 376 -35.91 20.20 3.04
N LYS A 377 -34.94 19.32 3.34
CA LYS A 377 -34.62 18.88 4.71
C LYS A 377 -34.17 20.05 5.61
N ILE A 378 -33.48 21.05 5.05
CA ILE A 378 -33.04 22.25 5.79
C ILE A 378 -34.02 23.43 5.68
N GLY A 379 -35.24 23.20 5.19
CA GLY A 379 -36.31 24.20 5.19
C GLY A 379 -36.31 25.16 3.99
N PHE A 380 -35.73 24.76 2.87
CA PHE A 380 -35.67 25.55 1.64
C PHE A 380 -36.21 24.79 0.42
N GLU A 381 -36.88 25.48 -0.48
CA GLU A 381 -37.26 25.00 -1.80
C GLU A 381 -36.59 25.83 -2.88
N VAL A 382 -36.20 25.19 -3.97
CA VAL A 382 -35.62 25.87 -5.14
C VAL A 382 -36.67 25.98 -6.22
N GLU A 383 -36.95 27.20 -6.66
CA GLU A 383 -37.77 27.47 -7.83
C GLU A 383 -36.89 28.06 -8.93
N LYS A 384 -36.94 27.47 -10.13
CA LYS A 384 -36.28 28.03 -11.32
C LYS A 384 -37.23 29.06 -11.96
N ARG A 385 -36.85 30.33 -11.97
CA ARG A 385 -37.57 31.42 -12.67
C ARG A 385 -36.71 31.94 -13.81
N GLY A 386 -36.96 31.44 -15.02
CA GLY A 386 -36.11 31.73 -16.18
C GLY A 386 -34.71 31.17 -15.94
N GLU A 387 -33.69 32.03 -16.05
CA GLU A 387 -32.28 31.67 -15.77
C GLU A 387 -31.89 31.77 -14.29
N LYS A 388 -32.78 32.26 -13.41
CA LYS A 388 -32.46 32.46 -11.99
C LYS A 388 -32.99 31.34 -11.12
N LEU A 389 -32.16 30.86 -10.21
CA LEU A 389 -32.54 29.97 -9.12
C LEU A 389 -32.94 30.82 -7.91
N ILE A 390 -34.15 30.60 -7.40
CA ILE A 390 -34.67 31.28 -6.21
C ILE A 390 -34.81 30.25 -5.10
N LEU A 391 -34.10 30.48 -3.99
CA LEU A 391 -34.33 29.76 -2.73
C LEU A 391 -35.53 30.40 -2.00
N LYS A 392 -36.55 29.61 -1.69
CA LYS A 392 -37.66 30.00 -0.81
C LYS A 392 -37.56 29.26 0.51
N SER A 393 -37.80 29.94 1.62
CA SER A 393 -37.94 29.24 2.90
C SER A 393 -39.32 28.59 3.00
N THR A 394 -39.38 27.36 3.49
CA THR A 394 -40.65 26.64 3.72
C THR A 394 -41.39 27.13 4.97
N SER A 395 -40.79 28.04 5.76
CA SER A 395 -41.44 28.63 6.94
C SER A 395 -42.50 29.70 6.61
N ASP A 396 -42.58 30.17 5.36
CA ASP A 396 -43.53 31.21 4.94
C ASP A 396 -44.91 30.65 4.51
N THR A 397 -45.37 29.55 5.12
CA THR A 397 -46.78 29.16 4.97
C THR A 397 -47.60 29.98 5.96
N PRO A 398 -48.49 30.90 5.54
CA PRO A 398 -49.40 31.56 6.47
C PRO A 398 -50.31 30.49 7.04
N GLN A 399 -50.28 30.29 8.36
CA GLN A 399 -51.30 29.48 9.03
C GLN A 399 -52.67 30.15 8.81
N PRO A 400 -53.72 29.36 8.45
CA PRO A 400 -55.04 29.89 8.08
C PRO A 400 -55.78 30.56 9.24
#